data_AF-A0ABD0NW18-F1
#
_entry.id   AF-A0ABD0NW18-F1
#
_cell.length_a   1.000
_cell.length_b   1.000
_cell.length_c   1.000
_cell.angle_alpha   90.00
_cell.angle_beta   90.00
_cell.angle_gamma   90.00
#
_symmetry.space_group_name_H-M   'P 1'
#
loop_
_entity.id
_entity.type
_entity.pdbx_description
1 polymer ?
#
loop_
_entity_poly.entity_id
_entity_poly.type
_entity_poly.pdbx_seq_one_letter_code
_entity_poly.pdbx_strand_id
1 'polypeptide(L)'
;MARNIPAFTPELAGDHDVHAYMRDIEFFHQSWKCVNHQDRLYLLWITSSPEVRRFLARQPGHIQSDYMQLRQAVIKEFSDPESEHGLIAALATKQGRYETPYAYFHRLRRAYFEARNEPGMEEDTSFKSIFLQNLHPIVSHHLGILACPHSMPIQQLRDLTQKAFNKHKASTKGV
;
A
#
# COMPACT_ATOMS: atom_id res chain seq x y z
N MET A 1 -2.58 29.89 -11.66
CA MET A 1 -1.45 29.15 -12.28
C MET A 1 -1.02 28.05 -11.31
N ALA A 2 -1.24 26.78 -11.67
CA ALA A 2 -0.89 25.60 -10.89
C ALA A 2 0.64 25.42 -10.85
N ARG A 3 1.33 26.17 -9.98
CA ARG A 3 2.80 26.25 -10.00
C ARG A 3 3.52 25.09 -9.30
N ASN A 4 2.83 24.18 -8.61
CA ASN A 4 3.50 23.20 -7.73
C ASN A 4 2.93 21.76 -7.80
N ILE A 5 2.37 21.31 -8.93
CA ILE A 5 2.07 19.87 -9.06
C ILE A 5 3.25 19.23 -9.80
N PRO A 6 4.07 18.39 -9.14
CA PRO A 6 5.13 17.66 -9.82
C PRO A 6 4.52 16.75 -10.89
N ALA A 7 5.19 16.62 -12.03
CA ALA A 7 4.69 15.79 -13.12
C ALA A 7 4.69 14.32 -12.70
N PHE A 8 3.55 13.64 -12.84
CA PHE A 8 3.44 12.21 -12.53
C PHE A 8 4.23 11.38 -13.53
N THR A 9 5.33 10.79 -13.04
CA THR A 9 6.28 10.01 -13.84
C THR A 9 6.30 8.58 -13.30
N PRO A 10 5.74 7.59 -14.02
CA PRO A 10 5.58 6.23 -13.50
C PRO A 10 6.91 5.44 -13.51
N GLU A 11 7.91 5.85 -14.28
CA GLU A 11 9.23 5.22 -14.32
C GLU A 11 10.25 6.00 -13.50
N LEU A 12 10.44 5.57 -12.24
CA LEU A 12 11.73 5.44 -11.55
C LEU A 12 11.44 5.04 -10.11
N ALA A 13 11.68 3.77 -9.80
CA ALA A 13 11.88 3.19 -8.47
C ALA A 13 11.49 4.11 -7.29
N GLY A 14 10.23 4.03 -6.87
CA GLY A 14 9.88 4.16 -5.46
C GLY A 14 9.20 5.43 -4.95
N ASP A 15 8.64 6.34 -5.77
CA ASP A 15 8.04 7.55 -5.15
C ASP A 15 6.75 8.14 -5.75
N HIS A 16 6.11 7.52 -6.74
CA HIS A 16 4.85 8.07 -7.28
C HIS A 16 3.75 7.01 -7.37
N ASP A 17 3.10 6.79 -6.23
CA ASP A 17 1.80 6.11 -6.13
C ASP A 17 0.76 6.86 -6.98
N VAL A 18 0.17 6.19 -7.97
CA VAL A 18 -0.92 6.75 -8.81
C VAL A 18 -2.08 7.25 -7.95
N HIS A 19 -2.35 6.62 -6.79
CA HIS A 19 -3.37 7.07 -5.85
C HIS A 19 -2.97 8.34 -5.10
N ALA A 20 -1.69 8.55 -4.80
CA ALA A 20 -1.20 9.81 -4.25
C ALA A 20 -1.35 10.94 -5.28
N TYR A 21 -0.95 10.70 -6.53
CA TYR A 21 -1.14 11.65 -7.63
C TYR A 21 -2.61 12.05 -7.84
N MET A 22 -3.53 11.08 -7.81
CA MET A 22 -4.97 11.36 -7.94
C MET A 22 -5.53 12.14 -6.75
N ARG A 23 -5.06 11.85 -5.52
CA ARG A 23 -5.44 12.62 -4.33
C ARG A 23 -4.93 14.06 -4.40
N ASP A 24 -3.73 14.28 -4.90
CA ASP A 24 -3.18 15.62 -5.10
C ASP A 24 -4.04 16.40 -6.10
N ILE A 25 -4.37 15.80 -7.25
CA ILE A 25 -5.29 16.40 -8.23
C ILE A 25 -6.63 16.77 -7.56
N GLU A 26 -7.23 15.88 -6.78
CA GLU A 26 -8.48 16.12 -6.07
C GLU A 26 -8.36 17.25 -5.02
N PHE A 27 -7.26 17.30 -4.27
CA PHE A 27 -6.97 18.35 -3.28
C PHE A 27 -6.80 19.73 -3.93
N PHE A 28 -6.07 19.80 -5.05
CA PHE A 28 -5.92 21.03 -5.81
C PHE A 28 -7.27 21.55 -6.34
N HIS A 29 -8.20 20.65 -6.67
CA HIS A 29 -9.54 21.02 -7.10
C HIS A 29 -10.42 21.57 -5.97
N GLN A 30 -10.33 21.06 -4.74
CA GLN A 30 -11.08 21.59 -3.60
C GLN A 30 -10.70 23.05 -3.28
N SER A 31 -9.48 23.45 -3.63
CA SER A 31 -8.96 24.80 -3.42
C SER A 31 -9.50 25.83 -4.43
N TRP A 32 -10.17 25.39 -5.51
CA TRP A 32 -10.67 26.27 -6.57
C TRP A 32 -12.21 26.34 -6.51
N LYS A 33 -12.75 27.56 -6.50
CA LYS A 33 -14.21 27.77 -6.62
C LYS A 33 -14.63 27.47 -8.07
N CYS A 34 -15.64 26.61 -8.25
CA CYS A 34 -16.26 26.28 -9.55
C CYS A 34 -15.40 25.51 -10.56
N VAL A 35 -14.77 24.40 -10.14
CA VAL A 35 -14.10 23.46 -11.06
C VAL A 35 -15.13 22.70 -11.92
N ASN A 36 -15.08 22.87 -13.24
CA ASN A 36 -15.90 22.10 -14.18
C ASN A 36 -15.19 20.80 -14.60
N HIS A 37 -15.88 19.90 -15.31
CA HIS A 37 -15.29 18.61 -15.75
C HIS A 37 -14.09 18.78 -16.70
N GLN A 38 -14.08 19.83 -17.53
CA GLN A 38 -13.00 20.10 -18.47
C GLN A 38 -11.74 20.60 -17.76
N ASP A 39 -11.87 21.38 -16.69
CA ASP A 39 -10.75 21.84 -15.86
C ASP A 39 -10.01 20.66 -15.22
N ARG A 40 -10.76 19.61 -14.82
CA ARG A 40 -10.19 18.38 -14.25
C ARG A 40 -9.39 17.59 -15.26
N LEU A 41 -9.92 17.44 -16.47
CA LEU A 41 -9.22 16.79 -17.57
C LEU A 41 -7.95 17.59 -17.90
N TYR A 42 -8.06 18.91 -18.02
CA TYR A 42 -6.92 19.77 -18.32
C TYR A 42 -5.81 19.63 -17.27
N LEU A 43 -6.16 19.63 -15.97
CA LEU A 43 -5.18 19.44 -14.89
C LEU A 43 -4.50 18.08 -14.94
N LEU A 44 -5.24 17.00 -15.21
CA LEU A 44 -4.67 15.67 -15.43
C LEU A 44 -3.67 15.68 -16.60
N TRP A 45 -4.02 16.30 -17.72
CA TRP A 45 -3.16 16.39 -18.91
C TRP A 45 -1.86 17.17 -18.67
N ILE A 46 -1.91 18.33 -18.00
CA ILE A 46 -0.71 19.17 -17.82
C ILE A 46 0.22 18.67 -16.72
N THR A 47 -0.30 17.87 -15.78
CA THR A 47 0.47 17.31 -14.65
C THR A 47 0.91 15.87 -14.90
N SER A 48 0.58 15.30 -16.06
CA SER A 48 1.02 13.97 -16.50
C SER A 48 2.37 14.02 -17.22
N SER A 49 3.23 13.02 -16.97
CA SER A 49 4.45 12.82 -17.76
C SER A 49 4.17 12.55 -19.25
N PRO A 50 5.18 12.64 -20.13
CA PRO A 50 5.03 12.29 -21.55
C PRO A 50 4.46 10.89 -21.78
N GLU A 51 4.83 9.91 -20.95
CA GLU A 51 4.34 8.54 -21.05
C GLU A 51 2.85 8.44 -20.73
N VAL A 52 2.44 9.01 -19.59
CA VAL A 52 1.05 9.03 -19.15
C VAL A 52 0.20 9.79 -20.17
N ARG A 53 0.68 10.91 -20.73
CA ARG A 53 -0.01 11.61 -21.82
C ARG A 53 -0.18 10.77 -23.08
N ARG A 54 0.80 9.94 -23.46
CA ARG A 54 0.65 8.98 -24.57
C ARG A 54 -0.41 7.92 -24.26
N PHE A 55 -0.54 7.49 -23.01
CA PHE A 55 -1.61 6.58 -22.59
C PHE A 55 -2.98 7.26 -22.66
N LEU A 56 -3.10 8.48 -22.12
CA LEU A 56 -4.34 9.28 -22.17
C LEU A 56 -4.81 9.48 -23.63
N ALA A 57 -3.89 9.81 -24.55
CA ALA A 57 -4.19 10.00 -25.97
C ALA A 57 -4.68 8.73 -26.69
N ARG A 58 -4.35 7.54 -26.17
CA ARG A 58 -4.74 6.24 -26.73
C ARG A 58 -6.13 5.78 -26.26
N GLN A 59 -6.71 6.42 -25.24
CA GLN A 59 -8.03 6.03 -24.74
C GLN A 59 -9.13 6.35 -25.77
N PRO A 60 -10.23 5.59 -25.81
CA PRO A 60 -11.40 5.92 -26.63
C PRO A 60 -11.94 7.32 -26.32
N GLY A 61 -12.49 8.02 -27.32
CA GLY A 61 -12.95 9.41 -27.18
C GLY A 61 -13.96 9.64 -26.06
N HIS A 62 -14.83 8.66 -25.79
CA HIS A 62 -15.79 8.72 -24.68
C HIS A 62 -15.13 8.64 -23.29
N ILE A 63 -14.00 7.92 -23.17
CA ILE A 63 -13.18 7.86 -21.95
C ILE A 63 -12.36 9.14 -21.80
N GLN A 64 -11.81 9.68 -22.89
CA GLN A 64 -11.03 10.93 -22.85
C GLN A 64 -11.88 12.14 -22.39
N SER A 65 -13.17 12.16 -22.71
CA SER A 65 -14.11 13.23 -22.33
C SER A 65 -14.68 13.08 -20.92
N ASP A 66 -14.48 11.94 -20.27
CA ASP A 66 -15.02 11.65 -18.94
C ASP A 66 -13.86 11.47 -17.94
N TYR A 67 -13.71 12.46 -17.06
CA TYR A 67 -12.67 12.44 -16.03
C TYR A 67 -12.72 11.19 -15.15
N MET A 68 -13.90 10.68 -14.81
CA MET A 68 -14.02 9.52 -13.92
C MET A 68 -13.55 8.23 -14.62
N GLN A 69 -13.92 8.06 -15.88
CA GLN A 69 -13.47 6.92 -16.68
C GLN A 69 -11.97 6.99 -16.95
N LEU A 70 -11.46 8.18 -17.27
CA LEU A 70 -10.04 8.39 -17.52
C LEU A 70 -9.19 8.18 -16.26
N ARG A 71 -9.67 8.67 -15.10
CA ARG A 71 -9.05 8.42 -13.79
C ARG A 71 -8.97 6.92 -13.51
N GLN A 72 -10.05 6.18 -13.73
CA GLN A 72 -10.05 4.73 -13.54
C GLN A 72 -9.08 4.01 -14.49
N ALA A 73 -9.00 4.45 -15.75
CA ALA A 73 -8.05 3.89 -16.72
C ALA A 73 -6.60 4.14 -16.30
N VAL A 74 -6.27 5.35 -15.85
CA VAL A 74 -4.91 5.69 -15.36
C VAL A 74 -4.57 4.91 -14.10
N ILE A 75 -5.51 4.82 -13.14
CA ILE A 75 -5.31 3.98 -11.96
C ILE A 75 -5.10 2.54 -12.40
N LYS A 76 -5.90 1.98 -13.30
CA LYS A 76 -5.75 0.57 -13.71
C LYS A 76 -4.41 0.29 -14.41
N GLU A 77 -3.94 1.19 -15.25
CA GLU A 77 -2.70 1.00 -16.02
C GLU A 77 -1.45 1.20 -15.15
N PHE A 78 -1.46 2.21 -14.27
CA PHE A 78 -0.29 2.64 -13.51
C PHE A 78 -0.40 2.36 -12.02
N SER A 79 -1.49 1.76 -11.55
CA SER A 79 -1.47 1.06 -10.27
C SER A 79 -0.64 -0.18 -10.49
N ASP A 80 0.24 -0.44 -9.54
CA ASP A 80 0.92 -1.70 -9.45
C ASP A 80 0.06 -2.62 -8.58
N PRO A 81 -0.84 -3.45 -9.17
CA PRO A 81 -1.68 -4.34 -8.39
C PRO A 81 -0.85 -5.37 -7.61
N GLU A 82 0.38 -5.62 -8.06
CA GLU A 82 1.33 -6.54 -7.47
C GLU A 82 2.73 -5.95 -7.62
N SER A 83 3.11 -4.97 -6.78
CA SER A 83 4.53 -4.64 -6.65
C SER A 83 5.25 -5.91 -6.20
N GLU A 84 5.76 -6.63 -7.21
CA GLU A 84 6.47 -7.90 -7.07
C GLU A 84 7.66 -7.67 -6.15
N HIS A 85 8.21 -6.45 -6.17
CA HIS A 85 9.26 -5.97 -5.28
C HIS A 85 8.81 -5.92 -3.81
N GLY A 86 7.66 -5.32 -3.50
CA GLY A 86 7.12 -5.28 -2.14
C GLY A 86 6.77 -6.67 -1.60
N LEU A 87 6.18 -7.52 -2.44
CA LEU A 87 5.88 -8.91 -2.08
C LEU A 87 7.15 -9.73 -1.83
N ILE A 88 8.14 -9.66 -2.72
CA ILE A 88 9.45 -10.34 -2.56
C ILE A 88 10.16 -9.85 -1.28
N ALA A 89 10.19 -8.54 -1.05
CA ALA A 89 10.80 -7.96 0.14
C ALA A 89 10.10 -8.41 1.42
N ALA A 90 8.77 -8.49 1.40
CA ALA A 90 7.98 -8.97 2.53
C ALA A 90 8.20 -10.46 2.80
N LEU A 91 8.24 -11.30 1.76
CA LEU A 91 8.55 -12.74 1.88
C LEU A 91 9.95 -12.96 2.49
N ALA A 92 10.92 -12.10 2.18
CA ALA A 92 12.25 -12.14 2.78
C ALA A 92 12.29 -11.58 4.23
N THR A 93 11.28 -10.82 4.65
CA THR A 93 11.24 -10.18 5.96
C THR A 93 10.80 -11.17 7.04
N LYS A 94 11.74 -11.91 7.61
CA LYS A 94 11.52 -12.82 8.74
C LYS A 94 11.71 -12.12 10.09
N GLN A 95 10.96 -12.56 11.09
CA GLN A 95 11.14 -12.12 12.48
C GLN A 95 12.46 -12.67 13.05
N GLY A 96 13.27 -11.81 13.65
CA GLY A 96 14.47 -12.22 14.37
C GLY A 96 14.15 -12.91 15.71
N ARG A 97 15.04 -13.80 16.19
CA ARG A 97 14.85 -14.56 17.44
C ARG A 97 14.50 -13.71 18.67
N TYR A 98 15.14 -12.54 18.80
CA TYR A 98 14.97 -11.63 19.94
C TYR A 98 14.20 -10.36 19.58
N GLU A 99 13.68 -10.30 18.36
CA GLU A 99 12.93 -9.16 17.87
C GLU A 99 11.49 -9.20 18.40
N THR A 100 11.01 -8.05 18.89
CA THR A 100 9.64 -7.95 19.35
C THR A 100 8.66 -8.07 18.17
N PRO A 101 7.49 -8.72 18.35
CA PRO A 101 6.48 -8.81 17.31
C PRO A 101 6.06 -7.44 16.76
N TYR A 102 6.04 -6.40 17.61
CA TYR A 102 5.81 -5.03 17.19
C TYR A 102 6.86 -4.50 16.19
N ALA A 103 8.15 -4.65 16.50
CA ALA A 103 9.22 -4.18 15.63
C ALA A 103 9.23 -4.92 14.29
N TYR A 104 9.06 -6.25 14.35
CA TYR A 104 8.92 -7.10 13.17
C TYR A 104 7.74 -6.68 12.30
N PHE A 105 6.55 -6.49 12.89
CA PHE A 105 5.35 -6.05 12.17
C PHE A 105 5.59 -4.74 11.41
N HIS A 106 6.23 -3.76 12.05
CA HIS A 106 6.55 -2.50 11.39
C HIS A 106 7.53 -2.63 10.22
N ARG A 107 8.54 -3.52 10.33
CA ARG A 107 9.44 -3.81 9.20
C ARG A 107 8.70 -4.48 8.06
N LEU A 108 7.89 -5.50 8.36
CA LEU A 108 7.11 -6.20 7.35
C LEU A 108 6.12 -5.29 6.64
N ARG A 109 5.41 -4.43 7.40
CA ARG A 109 4.49 -3.45 6.83
C ARG A 109 5.20 -2.52 5.85
N ARG A 110 6.40 -2.03 6.19
CA ARG A 110 7.21 -1.20 5.30
C ARG A 110 7.71 -1.97 4.08
N ALA A 111 8.07 -3.24 4.23
CA ALA A 111 8.52 -4.06 3.11
C ALA A 111 7.38 -4.36 2.13
N TYR A 112 6.19 -4.67 2.63
CA TYR A 112 5.05 -5.07 1.80
C TYR A 112 4.32 -3.89 1.16
N PHE A 113 4.12 -2.80 1.91
CA PHE A 113 3.35 -1.64 1.46
C PHE A 113 4.21 -0.45 1.03
N GLU A 114 5.53 -0.49 1.29
CA GLU A 114 6.44 0.63 1.00
C GLU A 114 5.93 1.97 1.57
N ALA A 115 5.62 2.94 0.70
CA ALA A 115 5.08 4.25 1.07
C ALA A 115 3.55 4.26 1.23
N ARG A 116 2.84 3.18 0.88
CA ARG A 116 1.38 3.10 0.93
C ARG A 116 0.89 3.10 2.38
N ASN A 117 -0.20 3.82 2.62
CA ASN A 117 -0.82 3.96 3.93
C ASN A 117 -2.33 4.16 3.81
N GLU A 118 -2.98 3.26 3.08
CA GLU A 118 -4.42 3.30 2.84
C GLU A 118 -5.16 2.68 4.04
N PRO A 119 -6.31 3.25 4.45
CA PRO A 119 -7.13 2.64 5.49
C PRO A 119 -7.54 1.21 5.10
N GLY A 120 -7.29 0.25 5.99
CA GLY A 120 -7.68 -1.15 5.78
C GLY A 120 -6.71 -1.98 4.93
N MET A 121 -5.60 -1.43 4.42
CA MET A 121 -4.63 -2.21 3.63
C MET A 121 -4.05 -3.40 4.41
N GLU A 122 -3.88 -3.25 5.73
CA GLU A 122 -3.36 -4.30 6.62
C GLU A 122 -4.34 -5.48 6.80
N GLU A 123 -5.60 -5.34 6.35
CA GLU A 123 -6.59 -6.42 6.36
C GLU A 123 -6.53 -7.32 5.13
N ASP A 124 -5.62 -7.04 4.20
CA ASP A 124 -5.29 -7.94 3.11
C ASP A 124 -4.89 -9.33 3.63
N THR A 125 -5.50 -10.36 3.03
CA THR A 125 -5.29 -11.76 3.45
C THR A 125 -3.87 -12.22 3.15
N SER A 126 -3.28 -11.77 2.04
CA SER A 126 -1.91 -12.11 1.66
C SER A 126 -0.92 -11.53 2.67
N PHE A 127 -1.05 -10.25 3.01
CA PHE A 127 -0.26 -9.60 4.06
C PHE A 127 -0.38 -10.32 5.42
N LYS A 128 -1.61 -10.61 5.86
CA LYS A 128 -1.85 -11.36 7.12
C LYS A 128 -1.22 -12.75 7.12
N SER A 129 -1.25 -13.43 5.97
CA SER A 129 -0.64 -14.74 5.81
C SER A 129 0.88 -14.66 5.91
N ILE A 130 1.52 -13.71 5.22
CA ILE A 130 2.97 -13.48 5.30
C ILE A 130 3.37 -13.11 6.73
N PHE A 131 2.60 -12.24 7.39
CA PHE A 131 2.85 -11.85 8.79
C PHE A 131 3.00 -13.06 9.70
N LEU A 132 2.11 -14.04 9.59
CA LEU A 132 2.14 -15.26 10.40
C LEU A 132 3.22 -16.26 9.95
N GLN A 133 3.39 -16.45 8.64
CA GLN A 133 4.37 -17.38 8.08
C GLN A 133 5.81 -16.99 8.42
N ASN A 134 6.10 -15.69 8.47
CA ASN A 134 7.43 -15.17 8.70
C ASN A 134 7.79 -14.97 10.19
N LEU A 135 6.90 -15.37 11.11
CA LEU A 135 7.20 -15.38 12.55
C LEU A 135 8.29 -16.39 12.89
N HIS A 136 9.09 -16.05 13.89
CA HIS A 136 10.12 -16.95 14.39
C HIS A 136 9.46 -18.17 15.07
N PRO A 137 10.01 -19.40 14.97
CA PRO A 137 9.46 -20.61 15.60
C PRO A 137 9.09 -20.46 17.09
N ILE A 138 9.87 -19.65 17.83
CA ILE A 138 9.60 -19.30 19.23
C ILE A 138 8.19 -18.72 19.42
N VAL A 139 7.70 -17.92 18.48
CA VAL A 139 6.39 -17.28 18.55
C VAL A 139 5.36 -18.13 17.83
N SER A 140 5.66 -18.61 16.62
CA SER A 140 4.68 -19.30 15.77
C SER A 140 4.21 -20.63 16.37
N HIS A 141 5.06 -21.38 17.06
CA HIS A 141 4.65 -22.62 17.74
C HIS A 141 3.60 -22.39 18.84
N HIS A 142 3.51 -21.19 19.40
CA HIS A 142 2.52 -20.85 20.43
C HIS A 142 1.19 -20.35 19.87
N LEU A 143 1.11 -20.09 18.55
CA LEU A 143 -0.11 -19.57 17.92
C LEU A 143 -1.07 -20.69 17.49
N GLY A 144 -0.56 -21.89 17.18
CA GLY A 144 -1.39 -23.05 16.82
C GLY A 144 -2.43 -22.76 15.74
N ILE A 145 -3.61 -23.40 15.83
CA ILE A 145 -4.76 -23.19 14.94
C ILE A 145 -5.49 -21.85 15.25
N LEU A 146 -5.11 -21.17 16.34
CA LEU A 146 -5.81 -19.98 16.82
C LEU A 146 -5.55 -18.75 15.94
N ALA A 147 -4.48 -18.72 15.13
CA ALA A 147 -4.21 -17.60 14.24
C ALA A 147 -4.73 -17.92 12.83
N CYS A 148 -5.84 -17.32 12.42
CA CYS A 148 -6.40 -17.48 11.08
C CYS A 148 -6.42 -16.15 10.32
N PRO A 149 -5.63 -15.99 9.24
CA PRO A 149 -5.55 -14.74 8.49
C PRO A 149 -6.86 -14.39 7.77
N HIS A 150 -7.73 -15.38 7.51
CA HIS A 150 -9.00 -15.18 6.81
C HIS A 150 -10.14 -14.69 7.71
N SER A 151 -10.15 -15.11 8.98
CA SER A 151 -11.27 -14.82 9.90
C SER A 151 -10.92 -13.80 10.97
N MET A 152 -9.64 -13.47 11.17
CA MET A 152 -9.20 -12.56 12.21
C MET A 152 -8.72 -11.22 11.64
N PRO A 153 -9.07 -10.10 12.31
CA PRO A 153 -8.53 -8.79 11.99
C PRO A 153 -7.05 -8.71 12.39
N ILE A 154 -6.29 -7.85 11.72
CA ILE A 154 -4.83 -7.76 11.93
C ILE A 154 -4.47 -7.43 13.38
N GLN A 155 -5.28 -6.61 14.07
CA GLN A 155 -5.04 -6.24 15.47
C GLN A 155 -5.09 -7.46 16.40
N GLN A 156 -6.04 -8.37 16.19
CA GLN A 156 -6.12 -9.59 17.00
C GLN A 156 -4.91 -10.50 16.75
N LEU A 157 -4.46 -10.62 15.49
CA LEU A 157 -3.26 -11.37 15.17
C LEU A 157 -2.03 -10.78 15.86
N ARG A 158 -1.86 -9.45 15.82
CA ARG A 158 -0.77 -8.75 16.52
C ARG A 158 -0.78 -9.02 18.03
N ASP A 159 -1.95 -8.92 18.67
CA ASP A 159 -2.08 -9.19 20.10
C ASP A 159 -1.72 -10.63 20.45
N LEU A 160 -2.15 -11.60 19.64
CA LEU A 160 -1.79 -13.01 19.82
C LEU A 160 -0.28 -13.23 19.70
N THR A 161 0.36 -12.66 18.68
CA THR A 161 1.82 -12.78 18.51
C THR A 161 2.59 -12.16 19.68
N GLN A 162 2.12 -11.02 20.21
CA GLN A 162 2.74 -10.36 21.34
C GLN A 162 2.59 -11.16 22.63
N LYS A 163 1.41 -11.75 22.87
CA LYS A 163 1.18 -12.66 24.01
C LYS A 163 2.05 -13.90 23.94
N ALA A 164 2.17 -14.51 22.77
CA ALA A 164 3.04 -15.67 22.53
C ALA A 164 4.52 -15.36 22.83
N PHE A 165 5.03 -14.22 22.34
CA PHE A 165 6.39 -13.77 22.62
C PHE A 165 6.63 -13.49 24.11
N ASN A 166 5.69 -12.83 24.78
CA ASN A 166 5.78 -12.54 26.22
C ASN A 166 5.78 -13.82 27.06
N LYS A 167 4.96 -14.81 26.69
CA LYS A 167 4.91 -16.12 27.36
C LYS A 167 6.26 -16.83 27.28
N HIS A 168 6.89 -16.85 26.11
CA HIS A 168 8.24 -17.40 25.97
C HIS A 168 9.26 -16.62 26.83
N LYS A 169 9.24 -15.29 26.77
CA LYS A 169 10.16 -14.44 27.54
C LYS A 169 10.05 -14.67 29.06
N ALA A 170 8.83 -14.87 29.56
CA ALA A 170 8.59 -15.20 30.96
C ALA A 170 9.14 -16.59 31.31
N SER A 171 8.96 -17.58 30.44
CA SER A 171 9.50 -18.94 30.62
C SER A 171 11.03 -18.97 30.66
N THR A 172 11.71 -18.12 29.88
CA THR A 172 13.18 -18.04 29.86
C THR A 172 13.79 -17.23 31.00
N LYS A 173 13.00 -16.43 31.73
CA LYS A 173 13.47 -15.65 32.89
C LYS A 173 13.32 -16.39 34.22
N GLY A 174 12.61 -17.51 34.23
CA GLY A 174 12.37 -18.34 35.42
C GLY A 174 13.33 -19.53 35.55
N VAL A 175 14.43 -19.55 34.78
CA VAL A 175 15.51 -20.56 34.84
C VAL A 175 16.80 -19.87 35.25
#